data_AF-A0A2G6CY14-F1
#
_entry.id   AF-A0A2G6CY14-F1
#
_cell.length_a   1.000
_cell.length_b   1.000
_cell.length_c   1.000
_cell.angle_alpha   90.00
_cell.angle_beta   90.00
_cell.angle_gamma   90.00
#
_symmetry.space_group_name_H-M   'P 1'
#
loop_
_entity.id
_entity.type
_entity.pdbx_description
1 polymer ?
#
loop_
_entity_poly.entity_id
_entity_poly.type
_entity_poly.pdbx_seq_one_letter_code
_entity_poly.pdbx_strand_id
1 'polypeptide(L)'
;MIQETYNKFKAIIKNVSDDTTKDLLLNLQKSLEYCMEENSVLREVLRDNFHCKQVKLSSQQKKRLSQKAISLDKHALEDVAGIFKPETILGWHRNLVGQKYDSLKSSPENKRGPKPVPQKNDRIISSG
;
A
#
# COMPACT_ATOMS: atom_id res chain seq x y z
N MET A 1 9.69 1.04 22.47
CA MET A 1 8.41 0.62 21.85
C MET A 1 8.55 -0.72 21.14
N ILE A 2 9.50 -0.88 20.20
CA ILE A 2 9.86 -2.19 19.59
C ILE A 2 10.12 -3.26 20.66
N GLN A 3 10.85 -2.90 21.72
CA GLN A 3 11.13 -3.80 22.84
C GLN A 3 9.86 -4.29 23.55
N GLU A 4 8.80 -3.47 23.63
CA GLU A 4 7.57 -3.83 24.32
C GLU A 4 6.74 -4.83 23.50
N THR A 5 6.62 -4.62 22.19
CA THR A 5 5.96 -5.55 21.26
C THR A 5 6.73 -6.88 21.18
N TYR A 6 8.06 -6.80 21.13
CA TYR A 6 8.94 -7.97 21.22
C TYR A 6 8.77 -8.72 22.53
N ASN A 7 8.72 -8.02 23.67
CA ASN A 7 8.54 -8.63 24.98
C ASN A 7 7.15 -9.31 25.10
N LYS A 8 6.10 -8.68 24.54
CA LYS A 8 4.75 -9.28 24.44
C LYS A 8 4.77 -10.55 23.59
N PHE A 9 5.41 -10.51 22.42
CA PHE A 9 5.55 -11.67 21.55
C PHE A 9 6.36 -12.81 22.22
N LYS A 10 7.48 -12.48 22.87
CA LYS A 10 8.30 -13.44 23.63
C LYS A 10 7.53 -14.06 24.79
N ALA A 11 6.69 -13.29 25.47
CA ALA A 11 5.80 -13.81 26.52
C ALA A 11 4.74 -14.76 25.96
N ILE A 12 4.19 -14.47 24.77
CA ILE A 12 3.26 -15.37 24.07
C ILE A 12 3.97 -16.69 23.72
N ILE A 13 5.16 -16.63 23.10
CA ILE A 13 5.95 -17.83 22.74
C ILE A 13 6.25 -18.67 23.98
N LYS A 14 6.62 -18.04 25.11
CA LYS A 14 6.93 -18.77 26.36
C LYS A 14 5.74 -19.59 26.87
N ASN A 15 4.51 -19.15 26.60
CA ASN A 15 3.28 -19.82 27.04
C ASN A 15 2.72 -20.82 26.01
N VAL A 16 3.32 -20.96 24.83
CA VAL A 16 2.96 -22.02 23.88
C VAL A 16 3.33 -23.36 24.50
N SER A 17 2.44 -24.35 24.49
CA SER A 17 2.71 -25.63 25.19
C SER A 17 3.51 -26.62 24.34
N ASP A 18 3.41 -26.54 23.01
CA ASP A 18 4.07 -27.45 22.08
C ASP A 18 5.46 -26.91 21.68
N ASP A 19 6.51 -27.70 21.96
CA ASP A 19 7.89 -27.31 21.67
C ASP A 19 8.15 -27.19 20.17
N THR A 20 7.46 -27.97 19.34
CA THR A 20 7.54 -27.87 17.86
C THR A 20 7.06 -26.49 17.39
N THR A 21 5.94 -26.02 17.93
CA THR A 21 5.37 -24.71 17.62
C THR A 21 6.29 -23.58 18.12
N LYS A 22 6.91 -23.73 19.30
CA LYS A 22 7.91 -22.76 19.78
C LYS A 22 9.08 -22.64 18.83
N ASP A 23 9.65 -23.76 18.41
CA ASP A 23 10.81 -23.80 17.52
C ASP A 23 10.47 -23.20 16.15
N LEU A 24 9.30 -23.52 15.59
CA LEU A 24 8.83 -22.95 14.33
C LEU A 24 8.66 -21.43 14.43
N LEU A 25 8.04 -20.93 15.49
CA LEU A 25 7.85 -19.49 15.71
C LEU A 25 9.19 -18.77 15.88
N LEU A 26 10.13 -19.37 16.61
CA LEU A 26 11.47 -18.82 16.79
C LEU A 26 12.25 -18.78 15.46
N ASN A 27 12.15 -19.83 14.64
CA ASN A 27 12.76 -19.87 13.32
C ASN A 27 12.16 -18.84 12.37
N LEU A 28 10.84 -18.61 12.43
CA LEU A 28 10.17 -17.57 11.67
C LEU A 28 10.66 -16.17 12.08
N GLN A 29 10.80 -15.91 13.38
CA GLN A 29 11.34 -14.65 13.89
C GLN A 29 12.77 -14.41 13.39
N LYS A 30 13.66 -15.41 13.50
CA LYS A 30 15.05 -15.31 13.00
C LYS A 30 15.10 -15.07 11.49
N SER A 31 14.19 -15.68 10.74
CA SER A 31 14.09 -15.48 9.29
C SER A 31 13.67 -14.05 8.95
N LEU A 32 12.76 -13.44 9.71
CA LEU A 32 12.40 -12.03 9.57
C LEU A 32 13.58 -11.12 9.90
N GLU A 33 14.30 -11.38 10.99
CA GLU A 33 15.50 -10.62 11.37
C GLU A 33 16.57 -10.67 10.27
N TYR A 34 16.83 -11.85 9.71
CA TYR A 34 17.74 -12.02 8.59
C TYR A 34 17.29 -11.23 7.35
N CYS A 35 16.03 -11.33 6.95
CA CYS A 35 15.51 -10.58 5.81
C CYS A 35 15.56 -9.05 6.04
N MET A 36 15.38 -8.58 7.27
CA MET A 36 15.53 -7.16 7.60
C MET A 36 16.98 -6.71 7.46
N GLU A 37 17.93 -7.50 7.93
CA GLU A 37 19.37 -7.23 7.81
C GLU A 37 19.81 -7.26 6.34
N GLU A 38 19.42 -8.27 5.57
CA GLU A 38 19.69 -8.35 4.14
C GLU A 38 19.13 -7.12 3.39
N ASN A 39 17.90 -6.72 3.71
CA ASN A 39 17.32 -5.49 3.16
C ASN A 39 18.14 -4.25 3.56
N SER A 40 18.69 -4.19 4.78
CA SER A 40 19.58 -3.11 5.22
C SER A 40 20.82 -3.04 4.36
N VAL A 41 21.55 -4.15 4.25
CA VAL A 41 22.78 -4.29 3.45
C VAL A 41 22.52 -3.91 1.99
N LEU A 42 21.41 -4.36 1.39
CA LEU A 42 21.06 -3.99 0.01
C LEU A 42 20.88 -2.48 -0.17
N ARG A 43 20.34 -1.77 0.83
CA ARG A 43 20.20 -0.30 0.76
C ARG A 43 21.54 0.40 0.87
N GLU A 44 22.44 -0.12 1.72
CA GLU A 44 23.80 0.38 1.84
C GLU A 44 24.53 0.23 0.51
N VAL A 45 24.48 -0.96 -0.11
CA VAL A 45 25.05 -1.21 -1.44
C VAL A 45 24.47 -0.25 -2.49
N LEU A 46 23.15 -0.02 -2.51
CA LEU A 46 22.53 0.93 -3.45
C LEU A 46 23.01 2.38 -3.23
N ARG A 47 23.22 2.78 -1.97
CA ARG A 47 23.70 4.11 -1.62
C ARG A 47 25.20 4.27 -1.95
N ASP A 48 26.00 3.27 -1.59
CA ASP A 48 27.45 3.38 -1.56
C ASP A 48 28.06 3.04 -2.93
N ASN A 49 27.57 1.99 -3.60
CA ASN A 49 28.12 1.55 -4.90
C ASN A 49 27.43 2.21 -6.10
N PHE A 50 26.13 2.50 -5.99
CA PHE A 50 25.32 3.04 -7.10
C PHE A 50 24.94 4.50 -6.92
N HIS A 51 25.39 5.15 -5.83
CA HIS A 51 25.09 6.54 -5.48
C HIS A 51 23.60 6.90 -5.56
N CYS A 52 22.72 5.90 -5.38
CA CYS A 52 21.29 6.05 -5.51
C CYS A 52 20.72 6.64 -4.21
N LYS A 53 20.65 7.97 -4.14
CA LYS A 53 20.04 8.68 -2.99
C LYS A 53 18.56 8.37 -2.80
N GLN A 54 17.84 7.98 -3.86
CA GLN A 54 16.41 7.68 -3.81
C GLN A 54 16.06 6.48 -4.70
N VAL A 55 15.40 5.49 -4.10
CA VAL A 55 14.85 4.35 -4.84
C VAL A 55 13.59 4.79 -5.58
N LYS A 56 13.58 4.68 -6.91
CA LYS A 56 12.38 4.94 -7.72
C LYS A 56 11.67 3.63 -8.03
N LEU A 57 10.47 3.46 -7.46
CA LEU A 57 9.62 2.31 -7.72
C LEU A 57 8.65 2.54 -8.88
N SER A 58 8.47 1.54 -9.72
CA SER A 58 7.42 1.49 -10.74
C SER A 58 6.02 1.41 -10.10
N SER A 59 4.97 1.69 -10.88
CA SER A 59 3.58 1.59 -10.41
C SER A 59 3.25 0.18 -9.91
N GLN A 60 3.74 -0.86 -10.58
CA GLN A 60 3.54 -2.25 -10.19
C GLN A 60 4.28 -2.61 -8.89
N GLN A 61 5.51 -2.12 -8.71
CA GLN A 61 6.27 -2.30 -7.47
C GLN A 61 5.58 -1.61 -6.29
N LYS A 62 5.12 -0.36 -6.47
CA LYS A 62 4.34 0.38 -5.47
C LYS A 62 3.06 -0.36 -5.09
N LYS A 63 2.34 -0.90 -6.07
CA LYS A 63 1.14 -1.71 -5.84
C LYS A 63 1.43 -2.93 -4.97
N ARG A 64 2.42 -3.75 -5.35
CA ARG A 64 2.83 -4.94 -4.58
C ARG A 64 3.21 -4.58 -3.14
N LEU A 65 4.00 -3.51 -2.95
CA LEU A 65 4.43 -3.09 -1.61
C LEU A 65 3.23 -2.61 -0.78
N SER A 66 2.35 -1.79 -1.37
CA SER A 66 1.18 -1.24 -0.68
C SER A 66 0.16 -2.32 -0.26
N GLN A 67 0.03 -3.40 -1.04
CA GLN A 67 -0.82 -4.54 -0.71
C GLN A 67 -0.30 -5.35 0.48
N LYS A 68 1.03 -5.43 0.67
CA LYS A 68 1.62 -6.05 1.86
C LYS A 68 1.59 -5.12 3.07
N ALA A 69 1.66 -3.81 2.84
CA ALA A 69 1.60 -2.82 3.90
C ALA A 69 0.22 -2.71 4.55
N ILE A 70 -0.88 -2.86 3.81
CA ILE A 70 -2.24 -2.74 4.38
C ILE A 70 -2.61 -3.91 5.32
N SER A 71 -1.92 -5.05 5.20
CA SER A 71 -2.10 -6.18 6.13
C SER A 71 -1.32 -6.02 7.43
N LEU A 72 -0.45 -5.03 7.52
CA LEU A 72 0.28 -4.68 8.74
C LEU A 72 -0.44 -3.53 9.43
N ASP A 73 -0.38 -3.48 10.76
CA ASP A 73 -0.75 -2.26 11.47
C ASP A 73 0.29 -1.15 11.23
N LYS A 74 -0.05 0.09 11.59
CA LYS A 74 0.81 1.25 11.34
C LYS A 74 2.17 1.13 12.03
N HIS A 75 2.20 0.54 13.23
CA HIS A 75 3.39 0.43 14.06
C HIS A 75 4.35 -0.64 13.54
N ALA A 76 3.85 -1.83 13.20
CA ALA A 76 4.63 -2.86 12.55
C ALA A 76 5.17 -2.39 11.20
N LEU A 77 4.39 -1.59 10.45
CA LEU A 77 4.86 -0.99 9.21
C LEU A 77 5.98 0.05 9.46
N GLU A 78 5.90 0.87 10.51
CA GLU A 78 6.97 1.79 10.91
C GLU A 78 8.29 1.06 11.19
N ASP A 79 8.22 -0.12 11.82
CA ASP A 79 9.40 -0.89 12.19
C ASP A 79 10.10 -1.53 10.97
N VAL A 80 9.35 -1.92 9.93
CA VAL A 80 9.91 -2.61 8.75
C VAL A 80 10.11 -1.70 7.54
N ALA A 81 9.45 -0.54 7.48
CA ALA A 81 9.50 0.35 6.33
C ALA A 81 10.76 1.22 6.33
N GLY A 82 11.83 0.73 5.68
CA GLY A 82 13.06 1.52 5.59
C GLY A 82 13.17 2.48 4.40
N ILE A 83 12.48 2.26 3.26
CA ILE A 83 12.73 3.05 2.01
C ILE A 83 11.81 4.27 1.95
N PHE A 84 10.54 4.05 2.29
CA PHE A 84 9.49 5.04 2.19
C PHE A 84 8.80 5.15 3.54
N LYS A 85 8.33 6.35 3.86
CA LYS A 85 7.50 6.55 5.03
C LYS A 85 6.24 5.67 4.94
N PRO A 86 5.79 5.06 6.04
CA PRO A 86 4.55 4.28 6.10
C PRO A 86 3.36 5.00 5.48
N GLU A 87 3.21 6.31 5.75
CA GLU A 87 2.14 7.14 5.20
C GLU A 87 2.16 7.18 3.67
N THR A 88 3.36 7.20 3.06
CA THR A 88 3.54 7.19 1.60
C THR A 88 3.10 5.85 1.02
N ILE A 89 3.49 4.74 1.65
CA ILE A 89 3.14 3.38 1.19
C ILE A 89 1.62 3.16 1.28
N LEU A 90 1.01 3.57 2.40
CA LEU A 90 -0.45 3.52 2.59
C LEU A 90 -1.17 4.47 1.63
N GLY A 91 -0.58 5.62 1.32
CA GLY A 91 -1.07 6.56 0.31
C GLY A 91 -1.18 5.92 -1.08
N TRP A 92 -0.22 5.09 -1.48
CA TRP A 92 -0.31 4.34 -2.74
C TRP A 92 -1.50 3.38 -2.75
N HIS A 93 -1.78 2.70 -1.63
CA HIS A 93 -2.95 1.83 -1.53
C HIS A 93 -4.25 2.64 -1.72
N ARG A 94 -4.39 3.78 -1.03
CA ARG A 94 -5.57 4.66 -1.16
C ARG A 94 -5.77 5.13 -2.60
N ASN A 95 -4.69 5.51 -3.29
CA ASN A 95 -4.75 5.93 -4.69
C ASN A 95 -5.21 4.79 -5.62
N LEU A 96 -4.75 3.56 -5.39
CA LEU A 96 -5.20 2.39 -6.17
C LEU A 96 -6.68 2.09 -5.96
N VAL A 97 -7.16 2.21 -4.71
CA VAL A 97 -8.58 2.05 -4.39
C VAL A 97 -9.40 3.16 -5.06
N GLY A 98 -8.96 4.43 -4.97
CA GLY A 98 -9.62 5.57 -5.63
C GLY A 98 -9.74 5.39 -7.14
N GLN A 99 -8.65 4.99 -7.82
CA GLN A 99 -8.66 4.72 -9.26
C GLN A 99 -9.67 3.63 -9.67
N LYS A 100 -9.86 2.60 -8.83
CA LYS A 100 -10.90 1.56 -9.06
C LYS A 100 -12.31 2.17 -9.05
N TYR A 101 -12.57 3.16 -8.22
CA TYR A 101 -13.89 3.78 -8.13
C TYR A 101 -14.09 4.91 -9.16
N ASP A 102 -13.05 5.65 -9.52
CA ASP A 102 -13.14 6.71 -10.53
C ASP A 102 -13.29 6.16 -11.96
N SER A 103 -12.74 4.97 -12.22
CA SER A 103 -13.01 4.23 -13.47
C SER A 103 -14.46 3.76 -13.60
N LEU A 104 -15.19 3.54 -12.50
CA LEU A 104 -16.63 3.25 -12.51
C LEU A 104 -17.48 4.50 -12.82
N LYS A 105 -17.05 5.69 -12.39
CA LYS A 105 -17.73 6.96 -12.69
C LYS A 105 -17.56 7.37 -14.16
N SER A 106 -16.47 6.96 -14.78
CA SER A 106 -16.15 7.26 -16.18
C SER A 106 -16.80 6.30 -17.19
N SER A 107 -17.47 5.25 -16.71
CA SER A 107 -18.22 4.31 -17.56
C SER A 107 -19.40 5.03 -18.24
N PRO A 108 -19.58 4.89 -19.58
CA PRO A 108 -20.65 5.56 -20.32
C PRO A 108 -22.06 5.26 -19.82
N GLU A 109 -22.28 4.17 -19.06
CA GLU A 109 -23.56 3.87 -18.40
C GLU A 109 -23.98 4.87 -17.32
N ASN A 110 -23.02 5.54 -16.65
CA ASN A 110 -23.30 6.50 -15.59
C ASN A 110 -23.51 7.94 -16.10
N LYS A 111 -23.47 8.17 -17.42
CA LYS A 111 -23.76 9.48 -18.04
C LYS A 111 -25.26 9.70 -18.35
N ARG A 112 -26.17 9.05 -17.61
CA ARG A 112 -27.62 9.25 -17.76
C ARG A 112 -28.08 10.52 -17.03
N GLY A 113 -27.59 11.67 -17.51
CA GLY A 113 -28.24 12.96 -17.26
C GLY A 113 -29.45 13.15 -18.19
N PRO A 114 -30.42 14.02 -17.84
CA PRO A 114 -31.57 14.30 -18.70
C PRO A 114 -31.12 14.71 -20.10
N LYS A 115 -31.70 14.09 -21.15
CA LYS A 115 -31.42 14.49 -22.54
C LYS A 115 -31.85 15.95 -22.74
N PRO A 116 -31.06 16.80 -23.42
CA PRO A 116 -31.48 18.15 -23.76
C PRO A 116 -32.76 18.10 -24.59
N VAL A 117 -33.77 18.87 -24.19
CA VAL A 117 -35.03 18.98 -24.94
C VAL A 117 -34.75 19.78 -26.22
N PRO A 118 -35.12 19.30 -27.42
CA PRO A 118 -34.88 20.05 -28.65
C PRO A 118 -35.72 21.33 -28.65
N GLN A 119 -35.07 22.48 -28.87
CA GLN A 119 -35.76 23.76 -29.04
C GLN A 119 -36.59 23.73 -30.33
N LYS A 120 -37.90 23.87 -30.16
CA LYS A 120 -38.84 24.03 -31.26
C LYS A 120 -38.76 25.48 -31.74
N ASN A 121 -38.15 25.69 -32.90
CA ASN A 121 -38.09 27.02 -33.53
C ASN A 121 -39.46 27.36 -34.12
N ASP A 122 -40.28 28.09 -33.39
CA ASP A 122 -41.46 28.75 -33.93
C ASP A 122 -40.99 29.94 -34.78
N ARG A 123 -40.78 29.70 -36.09
CA ARG A 123 -40.63 30.78 -37.06
C ARG A 123 -41.96 31.51 -37.17
N ILE A 124 -42.07 32.61 -36.43
CA ILE A 124 -43.15 33.58 -36.57
C ILE A 124 -43.11 34.11 -38.00
N ILE A 125 -44.23 33.93 -38.68
CA ILE A 125 -44.56 34.52 -39.97
C ILE A 125 -44.57 36.04 -39.77
N SER A 126 -43.80 36.80 -40.57
CA SER A 126 -44.10 38.21 -40.80
C SER A 126 -43.96 38.52 -42.29
N SER A 127 -45.13 38.58 -42.90
CA SER A 127 -45.49 39.33 -44.10
C SER A 127 -45.13 40.82 -43.98
N GLY A 128 -44.93 41.49 -45.12
CA GLY A 128 -44.93 42.95 -45.25
C GLY A 128 -43.86 43.46 -46.20
#